data_AF-A0A4Q0M422-F1
#
_entry.id   AF-A0A4Q0M422-F1
#
_cell.length_a   1.000
_cell.length_b   1.000
_cell.length_c   1.000
_cell.angle_alpha   90.00
_cell.angle_beta   90.00
_cell.angle_gamma   90.00
#
_symmetry.space_group_name_H-M   'P 1'
#
loop_
_entity.id
_entity.type
_entity.pdbx_description
1 polymer ?
#
loop_
_entity_poly.entity_id
_entity_poly.type
_entity_poly.pdbx_seq_one_letter_code
_entity_poly.pdbx_strand_id
1 'polypeptide(L)'
;MVDLTLSPLGEFGVETLPPDIVWETGRGDFALAAGPEDGGVGGLKAANPIATAVLMLLFSDVRYDPAAGALDQDRLADDPRGWVGDGFDVQSSRGEAPLGSRLWLCRRATIGEQASRDAQVAAEAALRPLIAQGLADRVTVTVEIKPETESLRLSVEVVSRERTVFAQSYDPLWGRSDGGL
;
A
#
# COMPACT_ATOMS: atom_id res chain seq x y z
N MET A 1 5.61 16.86 34.94
CA MET A 1 5.94 16.74 33.52
C MET A 1 4.61 16.61 32.81
N VAL A 2 4.24 17.55 31.94
CA VAL A 2 2.97 17.48 31.21
C VAL A 2 3.28 16.73 29.92
N ASP A 3 2.72 15.53 29.77
CA ASP A 3 2.83 14.79 28.52
C ASP A 3 2.07 15.53 27.42
N LEU A 4 2.70 15.66 26.26
CA LEU A 4 2.09 16.28 25.10
C LEU A 4 1.15 15.25 24.46
N THR A 5 -0.15 15.39 24.69
CA THR A 5 -1.17 14.54 24.06
C THR A 5 -1.60 15.17 22.74
N LEU A 6 -1.36 14.47 21.63
CA LEU A 6 -1.94 14.81 20.33
C LEU A 6 -3.32 14.16 20.26
N SER A 7 -4.38 14.97 20.40
CA SER A 7 -5.75 14.51 20.20
C SER A 7 -6.07 14.43 18.71
N PRO A 8 -6.65 13.33 18.21
CA PRO A 8 -7.08 13.23 16.82
C PRO A 8 -8.10 14.34 16.47
N LEU A 9 -7.96 14.97 15.31
CA LEU A 9 -8.86 16.05 14.87
C LEU A 9 -10.33 15.58 14.73
N GLY A 10 -10.55 14.29 14.48
CA GLY A 10 -11.89 13.70 14.41
C GLY A 10 -12.67 13.81 15.72
N GLU A 11 -12.01 13.89 16.88
CA GLU A 11 -12.67 14.10 18.18
C GLU A 11 -13.28 15.51 18.30
N PHE A 12 -12.86 16.43 17.45
CA PHE A 12 -13.39 17.80 17.36
C PHE A 12 -14.38 17.98 16.19
N GLY A 13 -14.82 16.88 15.56
CA GLY A 13 -15.76 16.91 14.43
C GLY A 13 -15.16 17.48 13.14
N VAL A 14 -13.83 17.57 13.05
CA VAL A 14 -13.14 18.00 11.82
C VAL A 14 -12.92 16.76 10.96
N GLU A 15 -13.60 16.72 9.82
CA GLU A 15 -13.35 15.71 8.79
C GLU A 15 -12.11 16.10 7.99
N THR A 16 -11.11 15.22 7.97
CA THR A 16 -9.90 15.38 7.18
C THR A 16 -9.75 14.20 6.23
N LEU A 17 -9.85 14.46 4.94
CA LEU A 17 -9.52 13.46 3.93
C LEU A 17 -8.00 13.41 3.73
N PRO A 18 -7.42 12.21 3.58
CA PRO A 18 -6.01 12.10 3.23
C PRO A 18 -5.78 12.68 1.82
N PRO A 19 -4.61 13.27 1.56
CA PRO A 19 -4.28 13.68 0.20
C PRO A 19 -4.25 12.47 -0.74
N ASP A 20 -4.62 12.70 -2.00
CA ASP A 20 -4.48 11.75 -3.08
C ASP A 20 -2.99 11.50 -3.32
N ILE A 21 -2.60 10.24 -3.23
CA ILE A 21 -1.32 9.78 -3.76
C ILE A 21 -1.57 9.43 -5.23
N VAL A 22 -0.97 10.19 -6.13
CA VAL A 22 -1.00 9.91 -7.57
C VAL A 22 0.22 9.05 -7.91
N TRP A 23 0.00 7.97 -8.65
CA TRP A 23 1.08 7.07 -9.06
C TRP A 23 1.64 7.49 -10.41
N GLU A 24 2.83 8.10 -10.42
CA GLU A 24 3.50 8.55 -11.63
C GLU A 24 4.91 7.96 -11.71
N THR A 25 5.32 7.45 -12.88
CA THR A 25 6.70 6.97 -13.11
C THR A 25 7.20 5.95 -12.09
N GLY A 26 6.29 5.14 -11.55
CA GLY A 26 6.59 4.13 -10.55
C GLY A 26 6.63 4.63 -9.11
N ARG A 27 6.41 5.92 -8.83
CA ARG A 27 6.42 6.51 -7.48
C ARG A 27 5.09 7.19 -7.16
N GLY A 28 4.74 7.24 -5.88
CA GLY A 28 3.63 8.05 -5.38
C GLY A 28 4.06 9.50 -5.19
N ASP A 29 3.23 10.44 -5.62
CA ASP A 29 3.41 11.88 -5.39
C ASP A 29 2.07 12.53 -5.00
N PHE A 30 2.11 13.74 -4.46
CA PHE A 30 0.92 14.53 -4.15
C PHE A 30 0.55 15.43 -5.33
N ALA A 31 -0.74 15.54 -5.61
CA ALA A 31 -1.27 16.50 -6.56
C ALA A 31 -1.80 17.75 -5.85
N LEU A 32 -1.65 18.92 -6.50
CA LEU A 32 -2.31 20.14 -6.07
C LEU A 32 -3.81 20.07 -6.40
N ALA A 33 -4.64 20.63 -5.53
CA ALA A 33 -6.06 20.80 -5.84
C ALA A 33 -6.23 21.86 -6.94
N ALA A 34 -6.87 21.49 -8.06
CA ALA A 34 -7.12 22.41 -9.17
C ALA A 34 -8.40 23.25 -8.96
N GLY A 35 -9.33 22.75 -8.14
CA GLY A 35 -10.59 23.38 -7.80
C GLY A 35 -11.18 22.86 -6.49
N PRO A 36 -12.28 23.45 -6.00
CA PRO A 36 -12.95 23.06 -4.76
C PRO A 36 -13.39 21.58 -4.71
N GLU A 37 -13.56 20.95 -5.87
CA GLU A 37 -13.91 19.52 -6.02
C GLU A 37 -12.74 18.57 -5.72
N ASP A 38 -11.50 19.04 -5.89
CA ASP A 38 -10.29 18.28 -5.58
C ASP A 38 -9.90 18.43 -4.11
N GLY A 39 -10.31 19.52 -3.46
CA GLY A 39 -9.95 19.87 -2.10
C GLY A 39 -10.05 21.37 -1.85
N GLY A 40 -9.68 21.81 -0.65
CA GLY A 40 -9.64 23.24 -0.32
C GLY A 40 -8.68 24.01 -1.23
N VAL A 41 -9.04 25.26 -1.58
CA VAL A 41 -8.21 26.14 -2.42
C VAL A 41 -6.81 26.29 -1.81
N GLY A 42 -5.77 26.06 -2.63
CA GLY A 42 -4.37 26.11 -2.19
C GLY A 42 -3.88 24.87 -1.43
N GLY A 43 -4.69 23.82 -1.36
CA GLY A 43 -4.37 22.53 -0.74
C GLY A 43 -3.90 21.45 -1.71
N LEU A 44 -3.71 20.26 -1.16
CA LEU A 44 -3.51 19.03 -1.93
C LEU A 44 -4.87 18.46 -2.35
N LYS A 45 -4.89 17.77 -3.49
CA LYS A 45 -6.03 16.98 -3.90
C LYS A 45 -6.31 15.89 -2.86
N ALA A 46 -7.56 15.63 -2.52
CA ALA A 46 -8.01 14.67 -1.51
C ALA A 46 -9.40 14.11 -1.88
N ALA A 47 -9.53 13.56 -3.09
CA ALA A 47 -10.79 13.11 -3.67
C ALA A 47 -10.93 11.57 -3.72
N ASN A 48 -9.83 10.82 -3.57
CA ASN A 48 -9.78 9.37 -3.79
C ASN A 48 -9.13 8.64 -2.60
N PRO A 49 -9.76 8.65 -1.41
CA PRO A 49 -9.18 8.05 -0.20
C PRO A 49 -8.93 6.54 -0.33
N ILE A 50 -9.74 5.81 -1.11
CA ILE A 50 -9.52 4.37 -1.37
C ILE A 50 -8.24 4.15 -2.18
N ALA A 51 -8.00 4.97 -3.21
CA ALA A 51 -6.79 4.88 -4.02
C ALA A 51 -5.54 5.14 -3.16
N THR A 52 -5.57 6.19 -2.34
CA THR A 52 -4.52 6.47 -1.37
C THR A 52 -4.27 5.31 -0.42
N ALA A 53 -5.33 4.73 0.18
CA ALA A 53 -5.20 3.59 1.08
C ALA A 53 -4.56 2.38 0.39
N VAL A 54 -5.00 2.03 -0.83
CA VAL A 54 -4.43 0.94 -1.63
C VAL A 54 -2.95 1.19 -1.91
N LEU A 55 -2.59 2.40 -2.35
CA LEU A 55 -1.19 2.74 -2.64
C LEU A 55 -0.31 2.70 -1.40
N MET A 56 -0.79 3.23 -0.27
CA MET A 56 -0.06 3.18 0.99
C MET A 56 0.17 1.73 1.44
N LEU A 57 -0.86 0.89 1.39
CA LEU A 57 -0.73 -0.52 1.79
C LEU A 57 0.20 -1.31 0.87
N LEU A 58 0.18 -1.07 -0.44
CA LEU A 58 1.01 -1.81 -1.39
C LEU A 58 2.46 -1.33 -1.42
N PHE A 59 2.68 -0.01 -1.40
CA PHE A 59 3.98 0.59 -1.70
C PHE A 59 4.68 1.23 -0.51
N SER A 60 4.22 0.90 0.70
CA SER A 60 5.03 0.99 1.91
C SER A 60 5.48 -0.40 2.35
N ASP A 61 6.55 -0.45 3.14
CA ASP A 61 7.15 -1.71 3.56
C ASP A 61 6.59 -2.12 4.92
N VAL A 62 6.02 -3.32 5.01
CA VAL A 62 5.66 -3.92 6.31
C VAL A 62 6.87 -4.61 6.91
N ARG A 63 6.98 -4.53 8.26
CA ARG A 63 8.03 -5.20 9.02
C ARG A 63 8.08 -6.67 8.70
N TYR A 64 9.27 -7.16 8.37
CA TYR A 64 9.48 -8.60 8.28
C TYR A 64 9.32 -9.25 9.66
N ASP A 65 8.48 -10.29 9.72
CA ASP A 65 8.32 -11.16 10.89
C ASP A 65 8.96 -12.53 10.60
N PRO A 66 10.08 -12.88 11.26
CA PRO A 66 10.72 -14.19 11.13
C PRO A 66 9.81 -15.37 11.51
N ALA A 67 8.80 -15.14 12.36
CA ALA A 67 7.84 -16.16 12.77
C ALA A 67 6.78 -16.43 11.68
N ALA A 68 6.63 -15.54 10.69
CA ALA A 68 5.66 -15.68 9.61
C ALA A 68 6.10 -16.64 8.48
N GLY A 69 7.34 -17.15 8.51
CA GLY A 69 7.79 -18.24 7.63
C GLY A 69 9.24 -18.12 7.13
N ALA A 70 9.78 -19.25 6.67
CA ALA A 70 11.19 -19.43 6.31
C ALA A 70 11.61 -18.87 4.94
N LEU A 71 10.65 -18.59 4.03
CA LEU A 71 10.94 -18.24 2.63
C LEU A 71 11.52 -16.82 2.43
N ASP A 72 11.47 -15.99 3.47
CA ASP A 72 11.83 -14.58 3.40
C ASP A 72 13.25 -14.28 3.91
N GLN A 73 13.90 -15.21 4.65
CA GLN A 73 15.21 -14.96 5.28
C GLN A 73 16.35 -14.78 4.27
N ASP A 74 16.37 -15.58 3.19
CA ASP A 74 17.43 -15.50 2.17
C ASP A 74 17.36 -14.21 1.33
N ARG A 75 16.20 -13.54 1.34
CA ARG A 75 15.96 -12.28 0.62
C ARG A 75 16.10 -11.04 1.52
N LEU A 76 16.20 -11.24 2.84
CA LEU A 76 16.43 -10.15 3.78
C LEU A 76 17.86 -9.62 3.61
N ALA A 77 17.97 -8.31 3.45
CA ALA A 77 19.16 -7.61 3.89
C ALA A 77 19.11 -7.45 5.42
N ASP A 78 20.16 -6.92 6.06
CA ASP A 78 20.17 -6.57 7.50
C ASP A 78 19.10 -5.52 7.91
N ASP A 79 18.17 -5.17 7.01
CA ASP A 79 17.11 -4.18 7.14
C ASP A 79 15.71 -4.85 7.08
N PRO A 80 15.04 -5.06 8.23
CA PRO A 80 13.71 -5.65 8.32
C PRO A 80 12.64 -4.57 8.15
N ARG A 81 12.69 -3.83 7.03
CA ARG A 81 11.89 -2.64 6.73
C ARG A 81 10.46 -2.70 7.25
N GLY A 82 9.93 -1.61 7.81
CA GLY A 82 8.58 -1.55 8.38
C GLY A 82 7.99 -0.15 8.44
N TRP A 83 6.67 -0.06 8.63
CA TRP A 83 5.97 1.20 8.78
C TRP A 83 6.23 1.82 10.16
N VAL A 84 6.62 3.10 10.18
CA VAL A 84 6.98 3.78 11.43
C VAL A 84 5.81 3.84 12.42
N GLY A 85 4.58 3.96 11.92
CA GLY A 85 3.37 4.01 12.74
C GLY A 85 3.11 2.73 13.53
N ASP A 86 3.52 1.57 13.01
CA ASP A 86 3.28 0.27 13.65
C ASP A 86 4.02 0.13 14.99
N GLY A 87 5.06 0.93 15.21
CA GLY A 87 5.82 0.95 16.47
C GLY A 87 5.14 1.75 17.60
N PHE A 88 4.10 2.52 17.28
CA PHE A 88 3.45 3.43 18.23
C PHE A 88 2.01 3.02 18.55
N ASP A 89 1.21 2.62 17.55
CA ASP A 89 -0.21 2.36 17.71
C ASP A 89 -0.70 1.32 16.69
N VAL A 90 -1.01 0.12 17.18
CA VAL A 90 -1.72 -0.92 16.43
C VAL A 90 -2.79 -1.51 17.34
N GLN A 91 -4.05 -1.16 17.11
CA GLN A 91 -5.19 -1.62 17.90
C GLN A 91 -5.80 -2.86 17.27
N SER A 92 -5.18 -4.03 17.48
CA SER A 92 -5.67 -5.29 16.90
C SER A 92 -7.12 -5.64 17.28
N SER A 93 -7.61 -5.14 18.44
CA SER A 93 -9.02 -5.28 18.84
C SER A 93 -10.02 -4.58 17.90
N ARG A 94 -9.56 -3.61 17.11
CA ARG A 94 -10.33 -2.88 16.09
C ARG A 94 -10.05 -3.36 14.67
N GLY A 95 -9.34 -4.48 14.50
CA GLY A 95 -8.98 -5.00 13.18
C GLY A 95 -7.83 -4.26 12.52
N GLU A 96 -7.09 -3.43 13.27
CA GLU A 96 -5.82 -2.87 12.81
C GLU A 96 -4.75 -3.96 12.76
N ALA A 97 -3.84 -3.82 11.79
CA ALA A 97 -2.71 -4.70 11.57
C ALA A 97 -1.53 -3.85 11.06
N PRO A 98 -0.29 -4.37 11.17
CA PRO A 98 0.87 -3.71 10.57
C PRO A 98 0.61 -3.28 9.13
N LEU A 99 0.94 -2.04 8.81
CA LEU A 99 0.69 -1.46 7.48
C LEU A 99 1.85 -1.75 6.53
N GLY A 100 1.53 -1.74 5.24
CA GLY A 100 2.48 -1.98 4.16
C GLY A 100 2.45 -3.41 3.63
N SER A 101 3.37 -3.69 2.71
CA SER A 101 3.46 -4.97 2.01
C SER A 101 4.85 -5.57 2.10
N ARG A 102 4.91 -6.87 1.78
CA ARG A 102 6.17 -7.60 1.55
C ARG A 102 6.62 -7.57 0.09
N LEU A 103 6.03 -6.73 -0.77
CA LEU A 103 6.39 -6.64 -2.19
C LEU A 103 7.86 -6.26 -2.39
N TRP A 104 8.46 -5.53 -1.44
CA TRP A 104 9.89 -5.19 -1.45
C TRP A 104 10.81 -6.41 -1.44
N LEU A 105 10.39 -7.55 -0.90
CA LEU A 105 11.14 -8.81 -0.97
C LEU A 105 11.20 -9.37 -2.39
N CYS A 106 10.18 -9.10 -3.21
CA CYS A 106 10.13 -9.54 -4.60
C CYS A 106 11.11 -8.76 -5.50
N ARG A 107 11.57 -7.58 -5.08
CA ARG A 107 12.50 -6.74 -5.85
C ARG A 107 13.83 -7.42 -6.18
N ARG A 108 14.29 -8.33 -5.32
CA ARG A 108 15.55 -9.08 -5.50
C ARG A 108 15.34 -10.48 -6.08
N ALA A 109 14.10 -10.87 -6.33
CA ALA A 109 13.78 -12.19 -6.85
C ALA A 109 13.96 -12.25 -8.37
N THR A 110 14.39 -13.42 -8.86
CA THR A 110 14.31 -13.72 -10.29
C THR A 110 12.85 -13.80 -10.71
N ILE A 111 12.51 -13.13 -11.81
CA ILE A 111 11.15 -13.14 -12.34
C ILE A 111 10.79 -14.55 -12.80
N GLY A 112 9.62 -14.99 -12.38
CA GLY A 112 9.07 -16.30 -12.69
C GLY A 112 7.84 -16.59 -11.86
N GLU A 113 7.34 -17.81 -12.01
CA GLU A 113 6.10 -18.27 -11.37
C GLU A 113 6.11 -18.12 -9.84
N GLN A 114 7.25 -18.37 -9.20
CA GLN A 114 7.36 -18.20 -7.75
C GLN A 114 7.27 -16.72 -7.35
N ALA A 115 7.99 -15.83 -8.04
CA ALA A 115 7.94 -14.39 -7.75
C ALA A 115 6.54 -13.81 -7.99
N SER A 116 5.83 -14.29 -9.02
CA SER A 116 4.43 -13.93 -9.28
C SER A 116 3.52 -14.31 -8.12
N ARG A 117 3.60 -15.58 -7.66
CA ARG A 117 2.82 -16.05 -6.50
C ARG A 117 3.17 -15.31 -5.22
N ASP A 118 4.46 -15.10 -4.94
CA ASP A 118 4.92 -14.36 -3.76
C ASP A 118 4.38 -12.92 -3.77
N ALA A 119 4.41 -12.26 -4.94
CA ALA A 119 3.89 -10.91 -5.09
C ALA A 119 2.36 -10.85 -4.87
N GLN A 120 1.62 -11.82 -5.40
CA GLN A 120 0.17 -11.89 -5.20
C GLN A 120 -0.16 -12.06 -3.71
N VAL A 121 0.46 -13.03 -3.04
CA VAL A 121 0.26 -13.29 -1.61
C VAL A 121 0.64 -12.08 -0.76
N ALA A 122 1.74 -11.39 -1.10
CA ALA A 122 2.18 -10.19 -0.39
C ALA A 122 1.17 -9.04 -0.53
N ALA A 123 0.64 -8.82 -1.74
CA ALA A 123 -0.35 -7.77 -2.01
C ALA A 123 -1.72 -8.09 -1.37
N GLU A 124 -2.18 -9.33 -1.44
CA GLU A 124 -3.43 -9.76 -0.77
C GLU A 124 -3.35 -9.58 0.74
N ALA A 125 -2.22 -9.94 1.35
CA ALA A 125 -2.00 -9.76 2.77
C ALA A 125 -1.99 -8.28 3.18
N ALA A 126 -1.34 -7.43 2.38
CA ALA A 126 -1.25 -5.99 2.60
C ALA A 126 -2.61 -5.30 2.51
N LEU A 127 -3.51 -5.76 1.63
CA LEU A 127 -4.83 -5.16 1.42
C LEU A 127 -5.92 -5.70 2.36
N ARG A 128 -5.62 -6.73 3.15
CA ARG A 128 -6.54 -7.31 4.14
C ARG A 128 -7.15 -6.31 5.14
N PRO A 129 -6.45 -5.24 5.61
CA PRO A 129 -7.05 -4.23 6.47
C PRO A 129 -8.30 -3.58 5.89
N LEU A 130 -8.40 -3.44 4.56
CA LEU A 130 -9.58 -2.86 3.90
C LEU A 130 -10.83 -3.73 4.14
N ILE A 131 -10.68 -5.04 4.23
CA ILE A 131 -11.79 -5.95 4.55
C ILE A 131 -12.04 -5.97 6.05
N ALA A 132 -10.97 -6.12 6.86
CA ALA A 132 -11.08 -6.26 8.31
C ALA A 132 -11.72 -5.04 8.98
N GLN A 133 -11.51 -3.84 8.42
CA GLN A 133 -12.09 -2.58 8.90
C GLN A 133 -13.43 -2.22 8.22
N GLY A 134 -13.95 -3.09 7.33
CA GLY A 134 -15.27 -2.95 6.73
C GLY A 134 -15.37 -1.97 5.54
N LEU A 135 -14.24 -1.55 4.94
CA LEU A 135 -14.25 -0.73 3.72
C LEU A 135 -14.74 -1.54 2.51
N ALA A 136 -14.29 -2.79 2.39
CA ALA A 136 -14.54 -3.67 1.26
C ALA A 136 -15.07 -5.04 1.69
N ASP A 137 -15.92 -5.64 0.88
CA ASP A 137 -16.38 -7.03 1.08
C ASP A 137 -15.37 -8.03 0.49
N ARG A 138 -14.71 -7.62 -0.59
CA ARG A 138 -13.74 -8.44 -1.32
C ARG A 138 -12.66 -7.56 -1.94
N VAL A 139 -11.43 -8.03 -1.84
CA VAL A 139 -10.29 -7.53 -2.61
C VAL A 139 -9.77 -8.69 -3.45
N THR A 140 -9.54 -8.45 -4.74
CA THR A 140 -8.96 -9.42 -5.66
C THR A 140 -7.69 -8.86 -6.23
N VAL A 141 -6.65 -9.67 -6.19
CA VAL A 141 -5.33 -9.34 -6.71
C VAL A 141 -4.94 -10.39 -7.74
N THR A 142 -4.52 -9.94 -8.91
CA THR A 142 -3.98 -10.81 -9.96
C THR A 142 -2.57 -10.35 -10.30
N VAL A 143 -1.64 -11.28 -10.43
CA VAL A 143 -0.28 -10.98 -10.89
C VAL A 143 0.00 -11.68 -12.21
N GLU A 144 0.44 -10.90 -13.20
CA GLU A 144 0.83 -11.37 -14.52
C GLU A 144 2.32 -11.15 -14.74
N ILE A 145 3.03 -12.18 -15.22
CA ILE A 145 4.40 -12.01 -15.70
C ILE A 145 4.33 -11.32 -17.07
N LYS A 146 5.21 -10.32 -17.28
CA LYS A 146 5.38 -9.59 -18.54
C LYS A 146 6.75 -9.89 -19.12
N PRO A 147 6.91 -10.99 -19.89
CA PRO A 147 8.20 -11.40 -20.43
C PRO A 147 8.87 -10.31 -21.28
N GLU A 148 8.08 -9.53 -22.01
CA GLU A 148 8.54 -8.47 -22.91
C GLU A 148 9.22 -7.29 -22.21
N THR A 149 8.92 -7.09 -20.93
CA THR A 149 9.50 -6.01 -20.11
C THR A 149 10.33 -6.54 -18.94
N GLU A 150 10.46 -7.87 -18.83
CA GLU A 150 11.00 -8.53 -17.63
C GLU A 150 10.41 -7.89 -16.36
N SER A 151 9.08 -7.87 -16.25
CA SER A 151 8.39 -7.29 -15.09
C SER A 151 7.20 -8.13 -14.63
N LEU A 152 6.62 -7.76 -13.49
CA LEU A 152 5.34 -8.27 -13.01
C LEU A 152 4.33 -7.14 -13.09
N ARG A 153 3.11 -7.45 -13.53
CA ARG A 153 1.94 -6.56 -13.47
C ARG A 153 0.99 -7.03 -12.37
N LEU A 154 0.67 -6.15 -11.44
CA LEU A 154 -0.25 -6.35 -10.34
C LEU A 154 -1.57 -5.63 -10.65
N SER A 155 -2.66 -6.37 -10.78
CA SER A 155 -4.01 -5.82 -10.94
C SER A 155 -4.80 -5.99 -9.66
N VAL A 156 -5.40 -4.90 -9.18
CA VAL A 156 -6.18 -4.86 -7.94
C VAL A 156 -7.61 -4.45 -8.25
N GLU A 157 -8.57 -5.22 -7.74
CA GLU A 157 -10.00 -4.89 -7.73
C GLU A 157 -10.49 -4.87 -6.27
N VAL A 158 -11.16 -3.80 -5.87
CA VAL A 158 -11.82 -3.67 -4.57
C VAL A 158 -13.32 -3.58 -4.81
N VAL A 159 -14.07 -4.48 -4.17
CA VAL A 159 -15.52 -4.58 -4.26
C VAL A 159 -16.15 -4.31 -2.89
N SER A 160 -17.14 -3.42 -2.88
CA SER A 160 -17.94 -3.09 -1.70
C SER A 160 -19.41 -2.97 -2.12
N ARG A 161 -20.31 -3.58 -1.35
CA ARG A 161 -21.75 -3.67 -1.61
C ARG A 161 -22.07 -4.13 -3.03
N GLU A 162 -21.41 -5.21 -3.45
CA GLU A 162 -21.52 -5.82 -4.78
C GLU A 162 -21.12 -4.91 -5.96
N ARG A 163 -20.40 -3.81 -5.70
CA ARG A 163 -19.91 -2.89 -6.73
C ARG A 163 -18.41 -2.75 -6.66
N THR A 164 -17.75 -2.74 -7.81
CA THR A 164 -16.34 -2.36 -7.89
C THR A 164 -16.21 -0.88 -7.55
N VAL A 165 -15.53 -0.59 -6.44
CA VAL A 165 -15.28 0.77 -5.95
C VAL A 165 -13.88 1.26 -6.28
N PHE A 166 -12.98 0.34 -6.65
CA PHE A 166 -11.64 0.65 -7.11
C PHE A 166 -11.13 -0.47 -8.03
N ALA A 167 -10.50 -0.11 -9.14
CA ALA A 167 -9.81 -1.05 -10.01
C ALA A 167 -8.61 -0.36 -10.67
N GLN A 168 -7.40 -0.90 -10.46
CA GLN A 168 -6.19 -0.35 -11.07
C GLN A 168 -5.12 -1.44 -11.23
N SER A 169 -4.30 -1.29 -12.27
CA SER A 169 -3.11 -2.10 -12.47
C SER A 169 -1.85 -1.26 -12.25
N TYR A 170 -0.84 -1.92 -11.70
CA TYR A 170 0.48 -1.36 -11.42
C TYR A 170 1.54 -2.30 -11.99
N ASP A 171 2.70 -1.76 -12.32
CA ASP A 171 3.88 -2.57 -12.64
C ASP A 171 4.83 -2.47 -11.43
N PRO A 172 4.61 -3.25 -10.34
CA PRO A 172 5.30 -3.11 -9.05
C PRO A 172 6.77 -3.46 -9.08
N LEU A 173 7.23 -4.22 -10.07
CA LEU A 173 8.66 -4.32 -10.35
C LEU A 173 9.04 -3.08 -11.13
N TRP A 174 9.34 -2.03 -10.36
CA TRP A 174 10.05 -0.83 -10.81
C TRP A 174 11.03 -1.24 -11.89
N GLY A 175 10.87 -0.68 -13.10
CA GLY A 175 11.83 -0.88 -14.18
C GLY A 175 13.23 -0.77 -13.59
N ARG A 176 14.07 -1.76 -13.92
CA ARG A 176 15.43 -1.88 -13.43
C ARG A 176 16.07 -0.48 -13.49
N SER A 177 16.17 0.18 -12.34
CA SER A 177 16.83 1.49 -12.24
C SER A 177 18.30 1.15 -12.10
N ASP A 178 18.88 0.65 -13.18
CA ASP A 178 20.30 0.37 -13.31
C ASP A 178 21.10 1.67 -13.44
N GLY A 179 20.76 2.70 -12.65
CA GLY A 179 21.62 3.86 -12.41
C GLY A 179 22.26 4.50 -13.64
N GLY A 180 21.63 4.41 -14.81
CA GLY A 180 22.11 5.06 -16.01
C GLY A 180 21.95 6.57 -15.88
N LEU A 181 23.04 7.24 -15.52
CA LEU A 181 23.33 8.59 -16.03
C LEU A 181 23.62 8.50 -17.53
#